data_AF-A0A6D2JK41-F1
#
_entry.id   AF-A0A6D2JK41-F1
#
_cell.length_a   1.000
_cell.length_b   1.000
_cell.length_c   1.000
_cell.angle_alpha   90.00
_cell.angle_beta   90.00
_cell.angle_gamma   90.00
#
_symmetry.space_group_name_H-M   'P 1'
#
loop_
_entity.id
_entity.type
_entity.pdbx_description
1 polymer ?
#
loop_
_entity_poly.entity_id
_entity_poly.type
_entity_poly.pdbx_seq_one_letter_code
_entity_poly.pdbx_strand_id
1 'polypeptide(L)'
;MALANNLTAILNLLALLCSIPITASGIWLASKPDNECVNLLRWPVVVLGVLILVVSACGFIGAYQYKETLLAVYLCCMAILIGLLLVVLIFAFVVTRPDGSYPVPGRGYKEYRLEGFSNWLRENVVDSKNWGKIRACLSDTNVCPKLTQQFINADQFFASSSITPLQSGCCKPPNACGYNFVNPTLWLNPTNMAADADCYLWSNDQSQLCYNCNSCKAGLLGNLRKDWRKANLILIITVVILIWVYVIACSAFRNAQTEDLFRKYKQGWV
;
A
#
# COMPACT_ATOMS: atom_id res chain seq x y z
N MET A 1 -37.65 -8.68 -18.54
CA MET A 1 -37.03 -9.82 -17.81
C MET A 1 -35.62 -10.14 -18.31
N ALA A 2 -35.40 -10.48 -19.59
CA ALA A 2 -34.04 -10.81 -20.10
C ALA A 2 -33.01 -9.66 -19.98
N LEU A 3 -33.42 -8.42 -20.25
CA LEU A 3 -32.52 -7.25 -20.17
C LEU A 3 -32.04 -6.97 -18.73
N ALA A 4 -32.94 -7.13 -17.75
CA ALA A 4 -32.65 -6.92 -16.33
C ALA A 4 -31.69 -8.01 -15.78
N ASN A 5 -31.93 -9.27 -16.13
CA ASN A 5 -31.05 -10.38 -15.76
C ASN A 5 -29.64 -10.22 -16.34
N ASN A 6 -29.55 -9.83 -17.61
CA ASN A 6 -28.28 -9.57 -18.28
C ASN A 6 -27.54 -8.40 -17.63
N LEU A 7 -28.25 -7.33 -17.25
CA LEU A 7 -27.66 -6.17 -16.56
C LEU A 7 -27.09 -6.57 -15.19
N THR A 8 -27.84 -7.30 -14.35
CA THR A 8 -27.34 -7.79 -13.05
C THR A 8 -26.14 -8.73 -13.20
N ALA A 9 -26.16 -9.61 -14.20
CA ALA A 9 -25.02 -10.50 -14.47
C ALA A 9 -23.76 -9.71 -14.87
N ILE A 10 -23.91 -8.68 -15.71
CA ILE A 10 -22.81 -7.79 -16.11
C ILE A 10 -22.25 -7.00 -14.92
N LEU A 11 -23.12 -6.44 -14.07
CA LEU A 11 -22.70 -5.68 -12.89
C LEU A 11 -21.94 -6.55 -11.89
N ASN A 12 -22.40 -7.79 -11.65
CA ASN A 12 -21.70 -8.74 -10.79
C ASN A 12 -20.37 -9.21 -11.39
N LEU A 13 -20.31 -9.41 -12.71
CA LEU A 13 -19.06 -9.71 -13.41
C LEU A 13 -18.04 -8.57 -13.27
N LEU A 14 -18.49 -7.32 -13.42
CA LEU A 14 -17.63 -6.14 -13.23
C LEU A 14 -17.13 -6.01 -11.78
N ALA A 15 -17.98 -6.26 -10.78
CA ALA A 15 -17.58 -6.28 -9.37
C ALA A 15 -16.53 -7.38 -9.09
N LEU A 16 -16.73 -8.57 -9.66
CA LEU A 16 -15.78 -9.68 -9.57
C LEU A 16 -14.44 -9.32 -10.24
N LEU A 17 -14.47 -8.71 -11.43
CA LEU A 17 -13.26 -8.23 -12.10
C LEU A 17 -12.52 -7.17 -11.28
N CYS A 18 -13.24 -6.30 -10.55
CA CYS A 18 -12.63 -5.28 -9.66
C CYS A 18 -11.98 -5.89 -8.41
N SER A 19 -12.41 -7.08 -7.97
CA SER A 19 -11.81 -7.75 -6.82
C SER A 19 -10.40 -8.31 -7.12
N ILE A 20 -10.13 -8.64 -8.38
CA ILE A 20 -8.83 -9.15 -8.85
C ILE A 20 -7.70 -8.14 -8.65
N PRO A 21 -7.77 -6.87 -9.11
CA PRO A 21 -6.71 -5.89 -8.87
C PRO A 21 -6.57 -5.53 -7.39
N ILE A 22 -7.63 -5.59 -6.58
CA ILE A 22 -7.55 -5.35 -5.13
C ILE A 22 -6.76 -6.48 -4.44
N THR A 23 -7.12 -7.72 -4.70
CA THR A 23 -6.41 -8.89 -4.15
C THR A 23 -4.98 -9.00 -4.69
N ALA A 24 -4.78 -8.79 -5.99
CA ALA A 24 -3.46 -8.82 -6.62
C ALA A 24 -2.55 -7.69 -6.09
N SER A 25 -3.06 -6.48 -5.90
CA SER A 25 -2.27 -5.39 -5.30
C SER A 25 -1.93 -5.67 -3.84
N GLY A 26 -2.85 -6.26 -3.07
CA GLY A 26 -2.58 -6.73 -1.71
C GLY A 26 -1.49 -7.81 -1.66
N ILE A 27 -1.56 -8.81 -2.56
CA ILE A 27 -0.55 -9.87 -2.67
C ILE A 27 0.79 -9.32 -3.16
N TRP A 28 0.80 -8.44 -4.16
CA TRP A 28 2.01 -7.79 -4.67
C TRP A 28 2.69 -6.94 -3.61
N LEU A 29 1.91 -6.22 -2.80
CA LEU A 29 2.43 -5.46 -1.68
C LEU A 29 3.01 -6.38 -0.60
N ALA A 30 2.46 -7.58 -0.44
CA ALA A 30 2.91 -8.57 0.52
C ALA A 30 4.14 -9.37 0.08
N SER A 31 4.42 -9.48 -1.22
CA SER A 31 5.58 -10.19 -1.77
C SER A 31 6.82 -9.30 -1.96
N LYS A 32 6.73 -8.03 -1.58
CA LYS A 32 7.90 -7.13 -1.56
C LYS A 32 8.80 -7.51 -0.38
N PRO A 33 10.11 -7.72 -0.59
CA PRO A 33 11.00 -8.28 0.44
C PRO A 33 11.08 -7.42 1.71
N ASP A 34 10.94 -6.10 1.59
CA ASP A 34 10.89 -5.19 2.73
C ASP A 34 9.52 -5.15 3.43
N ASN A 35 8.44 -5.41 2.70
CA ASN A 35 7.10 -5.57 3.27
C ASN A 35 6.89 -6.96 3.87
N GLU A 36 7.59 -7.99 3.40
CA GLU A 36 7.62 -9.32 4.02
C GLU A 36 8.18 -9.25 5.44
N CYS A 37 9.14 -8.35 5.68
CA CYS A 37 9.64 -8.06 7.02
C CYS A 37 8.60 -7.34 7.92
N VAL A 38 7.56 -6.72 7.34
CA VAL A 38 6.58 -5.88 8.04
C VAL A 38 5.16 -6.44 7.87
N ASN A 39 4.70 -7.22 8.85
CA ASN A 39 3.38 -7.88 8.83
C ASN A 39 2.15 -6.95 8.95
N LEU A 40 2.32 -5.63 8.96
CA LEU A 40 1.29 -4.69 9.41
C LEU A 40 0.14 -4.49 8.40
N LEU A 41 0.42 -4.34 7.09
CA LEU A 41 -0.61 -3.95 6.11
C LEU A 41 -1.08 -5.08 5.18
N ARG A 42 -0.45 -6.26 5.25
CA ARG A 42 -0.76 -7.40 4.39
C ARG A 42 -2.19 -7.91 4.59
N TRP A 43 -2.60 -8.11 5.85
CA TRP A 43 -3.86 -8.77 6.18
C TRP A 43 -5.11 -7.92 5.93
N PRO A 44 -5.17 -6.63 6.32
CA PRO A 44 -6.39 -5.84 6.15
C PRO A 44 -6.85 -5.70 4.69
N VAL A 45 -5.91 -5.47 3.77
CA VAL A 45 -6.23 -5.28 2.34
C VAL A 45 -6.62 -6.59 1.67
N VAL A 46 -5.91 -7.68 1.98
CA VAL A 46 -6.21 -9.00 1.41
C VAL A 46 -7.57 -9.51 1.92
N VAL A 47 -7.88 -9.36 3.21
CA VAL A 47 -9.18 -9.75 3.78
C VAL A 47 -10.31 -8.98 3.11
N LEU A 48 -10.17 -7.66 2.90
CA LEU A 48 -11.18 -6.87 2.21
C LEU A 48 -11.36 -7.32 0.74
N GLY A 49 -10.27 -7.61 0.03
CA GLY A 49 -10.35 -8.16 -1.33
C GLY A 49 -11.08 -9.50 -1.40
N VAL A 50 -10.83 -10.40 -0.45
CA VAL A 50 -11.53 -11.70 -0.36
C VAL A 50 -13.01 -11.52 -0.03
N LEU A 51 -13.36 -10.59 0.86
CA LEU A 51 -14.77 -10.30 1.16
C LEU A 51 -15.53 -9.80 -0.08
N ILE A 52 -14.91 -8.97 -0.91
CA ILE A 52 -15.50 -8.51 -2.18
C ILE A 52 -15.72 -9.68 -3.15
N LEU A 53 -14.77 -10.63 -3.22
CA LEU A 53 -14.92 -11.86 -4.02
C LEU A 53 -16.13 -12.68 -3.56
N VAL A 54 -16.26 -12.90 -2.25
CA VAL A 54 -17.37 -13.67 -1.67
C VAL A 54 -18.71 -13.00 -1.95
N VAL A 55 -18.82 -11.69 -1.71
CA VAL A 55 -20.07 -10.95 -1.96
C VAL A 55 -20.43 -10.93 -3.44
N SER A 56 -19.45 -10.79 -4.34
CA SER A 56 -19.67 -10.85 -5.79
C SER A 56 -20.16 -12.24 -6.24
N ALA A 57 -19.60 -13.32 -5.68
CA ALA A 57 -20.04 -14.69 -5.97
C ALA A 57 -21.47 -14.95 -5.46
N CYS A 58 -21.81 -14.48 -4.26
CA CYS A 58 -23.17 -14.54 -3.74
C CYS A 58 -24.16 -13.74 -4.62
N GLY A 59 -23.74 -12.60 -5.17
CA GLY A 59 -24.53 -11.82 -6.12
C GLY A 59 -24.87 -12.60 -7.40
N PHE A 60 -23.93 -13.41 -7.91
CA PHE A 60 -24.15 -14.26 -9.08
C PHE A 60 -25.16 -15.38 -8.81
N ILE A 61 -25.07 -16.02 -7.64
CA ILE A 61 -26.02 -17.06 -7.20
C ILE A 61 -27.41 -16.44 -6.95
N GLY A 62 -27.45 -15.22 -6.40
CA GLY A 62 -28.70 -14.52 -6.12
C GLY A 62 -29.48 -14.06 -7.35
N ALA A 63 -28.82 -13.88 -8.49
CA ALA A 63 -29.49 -13.54 -9.76
C ALA A 63 -30.44 -14.67 -10.26
N TYR A 64 -30.25 -15.91 -9.81
CA TYR A 64 -31.11 -17.04 -10.17
C TYR A 64 -32.38 -17.15 -9.31
N GLN A 65 -32.41 -16.51 -8.15
CA GLN A 65 -33.52 -16.54 -7.21
C GLN A 65 -34.09 -15.12 -7.13
N TYR A 66 -35.11 -14.81 -7.95
CA TYR A 66 -35.83 -13.52 -8.01
C TYR A 66 -36.55 -13.18 -6.68
N LYS A 67 -35.78 -12.92 -5.63
CA LYS A 67 -36.24 -12.53 -4.30
C LYS A 67 -35.75 -11.11 -4.04
N GLU A 68 -36.68 -10.15 -4.00
CA GLU A 68 -36.39 -8.73 -3.73
C GLU A 68 -35.54 -8.53 -2.46
N THR A 69 -35.75 -9.37 -1.44
CA THR A 69 -34.99 -9.36 -0.19
C THR A 69 -33.51 -9.68 -0.39
N LEU A 70 -33.17 -10.59 -1.29
CA LEU A 70 -31.79 -10.99 -1.55
C LEU A 70 -31.01 -9.89 -2.28
N LEU A 71 -31.67 -9.20 -3.22
CA LEU A 71 -31.10 -8.05 -3.93
C LEU A 71 -30.89 -6.86 -3.01
N ALA A 72 -31.81 -6.60 -2.08
CA ALA A 72 -31.66 -5.56 -1.06
C ALA A 72 -30.49 -5.85 -0.10
N VAL A 73 -30.34 -7.10 0.36
CA VAL A 73 -29.19 -7.53 1.18
C VAL A 73 -27.88 -7.36 0.43
N TYR A 74 -27.84 -7.75 -0.86
CA TYR A 74 -26.67 -7.55 -1.71
C TYR A 74 -26.25 -6.08 -1.81
N LEU A 75 -27.18 -5.16 -2.08
CA LEU A 75 -26.89 -3.72 -2.12
C LEU A 75 -26.38 -3.21 -0.78
N CYS A 76 -26.96 -3.64 0.34
CA CYS A 76 -26.49 -3.27 1.68
C CYS A 76 -25.04 -3.73 1.92
N CYS A 77 -24.74 -5.00 1.62
CA CYS A 77 -23.37 -5.54 1.74
C CYS A 77 -22.37 -4.78 0.86
N MET A 78 -22.74 -4.46 -0.38
CA MET A 78 -21.89 -3.68 -1.29
C MET A 78 -21.64 -2.25 -0.77
N ALA A 79 -22.66 -1.59 -0.21
CA ALA A 79 -22.50 -0.27 0.39
C ALA A 79 -21.52 -0.29 1.57
N ILE A 80 -21.64 -1.29 2.45
CA ILE A 80 -20.72 -1.48 3.59
C ILE A 80 -19.29 -1.70 3.10
N LEU A 81 -19.08 -2.56 2.09
CA LEU A 81 -17.76 -2.82 1.53
C LEU A 81 -17.15 -1.55 0.92
N ILE A 82 -17.90 -0.78 0.13
CA ILE A 82 -17.43 0.49 -0.44
C ILE A 82 -17.06 1.46 0.69
N GLY A 83 -17.87 1.55 1.76
CA GLY A 83 -17.57 2.36 2.93
C GLY A 83 -16.26 1.95 3.61
N LEU A 84 -16.04 0.65 3.83
CA LEU A 84 -14.80 0.13 4.41
C LEU A 84 -13.57 0.43 3.52
N LEU A 85 -13.70 0.27 2.20
CA LEU A 85 -12.62 0.62 1.27
C LEU A 85 -12.28 2.11 1.31
N LEU A 86 -13.29 2.99 1.39
CA LEU A 86 -13.08 4.43 1.53
C LEU A 86 -12.38 4.78 2.84
N VAL A 87 -12.74 4.14 3.95
CA VAL A 87 -12.06 4.33 5.24
C VAL A 87 -10.58 3.94 5.13
N VAL A 88 -10.28 2.78 4.54
CA VAL A 88 -8.90 2.32 4.32
C VAL A 88 -8.13 3.28 3.41
N LEU A 89 -8.75 3.76 2.34
CA LEU A 89 -8.15 4.72 1.40
C LEU A 89 -7.80 6.04 2.10
N ILE A 90 -8.74 6.61 2.86
CA ILE A 90 -8.51 7.86 3.62
C ILE A 90 -7.41 7.66 4.64
N PHE A 91 -7.46 6.56 5.39
CA PHE A 91 -6.45 6.22 6.38
C PHE A 91 -5.06 6.08 5.75
N ALA A 92 -4.94 5.29 4.68
CA ALA A 92 -3.69 5.10 3.95
C ALA A 92 -3.16 6.44 3.40
N PHE A 93 -4.04 7.30 2.89
CA PHE A 93 -3.65 8.61 2.41
C PHE A 93 -3.11 9.50 3.53
N VAL A 94 -3.80 9.60 4.67
CA VAL A 94 -3.39 10.40 5.84
C VAL A 94 -2.04 9.93 6.37
N VAL A 95 -1.88 8.63 6.60
CA VAL A 95 -0.65 8.03 7.13
C VAL A 95 0.53 8.22 6.16
N THR A 96 0.28 8.20 4.85
CA THR A 96 1.29 8.37 3.80
C THR A 96 1.38 9.80 3.24
N ARG A 97 0.86 10.83 3.92
CA ARG A 97 1.09 12.25 3.52
C ARG A 97 2.50 12.77 3.84
N PRO A 98 3.06 12.64 5.05
CA PRO A 98 4.34 13.25 5.44
C PRO A 98 5.55 12.40 5.01
N ASP A 99 6.42 12.94 4.14
CA ASP A 99 7.39 12.17 3.34
C ASP A 99 8.76 11.98 3.96
N GLY A 100 9.05 12.70 5.05
CA GLY A 100 10.31 12.67 5.77
C GLY A 100 11.55 12.95 4.94
N SER A 101 11.39 13.34 3.66
CA SER A 101 12.48 13.41 2.71
C SER A 101 13.12 14.78 2.73
N TYR A 102 14.45 14.82 2.66
CA TYR A 102 15.18 16.06 2.54
C TYR A 102 16.27 15.94 1.46
N PRO A 103 16.47 17.00 0.65
CA PRO A 103 17.51 17.00 -0.35
C PRO A 103 18.87 17.15 0.32
N VAL A 104 19.88 16.47 -0.23
CA VAL A 104 21.27 16.64 0.17
C VAL A 104 22.00 17.48 -0.88
N PRO A 105 22.67 18.58 -0.51
CA PRO A 105 23.39 19.41 -1.46
C PRO A 105 24.41 18.61 -2.29
N GLY A 106 24.40 18.79 -3.62
CA GLY A 106 25.32 18.13 -4.54
C GLY A 106 25.08 16.63 -4.75
N ARG A 107 23.90 16.10 -4.36
CA ARG A 107 23.52 14.70 -4.53
C ARG A 107 22.20 14.57 -5.29
N GLY A 108 22.10 13.57 -6.16
CA GLY A 108 20.90 13.23 -6.93
C GLY A 108 19.86 12.41 -6.15
N TYR A 109 20.22 11.90 -4.98
CA TYR A 109 19.35 11.16 -4.08
C TYR A 109 18.87 12.00 -2.89
N LYS A 110 17.83 11.50 -2.22
CA LYS A 110 17.28 12.09 -0.99
C LYS A 110 17.60 11.24 0.23
N GLU A 111 17.75 11.89 1.36
CA GLU A 111 17.82 11.26 2.67
C GLU A 111 16.49 11.44 3.40
N TYR A 112 16.29 10.64 4.46
CA TYR A 112 15.02 10.56 5.16
C TYR A 112 15.23 10.71 6.66
N ARG A 113 14.41 11.54 7.31
CA ARG A 113 14.36 11.66 8.78
C ARG A 113 13.11 11.00 9.30
N LEU A 114 13.28 10.22 10.38
CA LEU A 114 12.17 9.57 11.08
C LEU A 114 11.08 10.57 11.47
N GLU A 115 11.47 11.73 12.01
CA GLU A 115 10.56 12.76 12.51
C GLU A 115 9.61 13.33 11.46
N GLY A 116 9.99 13.28 10.18
CA GLY A 116 9.15 13.76 9.10
C GLY A 116 8.12 12.74 8.60
N PHE A 117 7.97 11.59 9.26
CA PHE A 117 6.90 10.61 9.00
C PHE A 117 5.78 10.69 10.05
N SER A 118 4.60 10.16 9.70
CA SER A 118 3.43 10.18 10.59
C SER A 118 3.68 9.38 11.86
N ASN A 119 3.10 9.83 12.98
CA ASN A 119 3.24 9.18 14.28
C ASN A 119 2.80 7.71 14.21
N TRP A 120 1.67 7.46 13.55
CA TRP A 120 1.16 6.10 13.38
C TRP A 120 2.18 5.17 12.69
N LEU A 121 2.84 5.64 11.62
CA LEU A 121 3.82 4.83 10.89
C LEU A 121 5.05 4.54 11.75
N ARG A 122 5.53 5.54 12.50
CA ARG A 122 6.66 5.40 13.43
C ARG A 122 6.35 4.40 14.54
N GLU A 123 5.20 4.54 15.18
CA GLU A 123 4.81 3.72 16.34
C GLU A 123 4.46 2.28 15.96
N ASN A 124 3.85 2.04 14.80
CA ASN A 124 3.39 0.71 14.43
C ASN A 124 4.42 -0.10 13.62
N VAL A 125 5.33 0.57 12.91
CA VAL A 125 6.36 -0.11 12.09
C VAL A 125 7.71 -0.13 12.80
N VAL A 126 8.09 0.98 13.44
CA VAL A 126 9.43 1.20 13.98
C VAL A 126 9.48 1.03 15.51
N ASP A 127 8.50 0.33 16.09
CA ASP A 127 8.54 0.04 17.52
C ASP A 127 9.80 -0.75 17.87
N SER A 128 10.49 -0.28 18.91
CA SER A 128 11.69 -0.88 19.50
C SER A 128 11.56 -2.40 19.73
N LYS A 129 10.38 -2.88 20.13
CA LYS A 129 10.13 -4.30 20.42
C LYS A 129 10.13 -5.19 19.18
N ASN A 130 9.68 -4.65 18.05
CA ASN A 130 9.57 -5.40 16.79
C ASN A 130 10.74 -5.13 15.84
N TRP A 131 11.46 -4.02 16.02
CA TRP A 131 12.58 -3.64 15.16
C TRP A 131 13.67 -4.72 15.09
N GLY A 132 13.92 -5.44 16.18
CA GLY A 132 14.88 -6.56 16.22
C GLY A 132 14.61 -7.62 15.15
N LYS A 133 13.35 -7.96 14.89
CA LYS A 133 12.95 -8.92 13.85
C LYS A 133 13.07 -8.31 12.45
N ILE A 134 12.67 -7.05 12.32
CA ILE A 134 12.72 -6.32 11.04
C ILE A 134 14.17 -6.14 10.58
N ARG A 135 15.08 -5.73 11.47
CA ARG A 135 16.50 -5.58 11.12
C ARG A 135 17.14 -6.90 10.70
N ALA A 136 16.81 -8.01 11.38
CA ALA A 136 17.35 -9.33 11.05
C ALA A 136 16.86 -9.79 9.67
N CYS A 137 15.59 -9.54 9.36
CA CYS A 137 15.02 -9.78 8.04
C CYS A 137 15.71 -8.89 6.98
N LEU A 138 15.86 -7.59 7.24
CA LEU A 138 16.50 -6.65 6.31
C LEU A 138 17.98 -6.98 6.03
N SER A 139 18.73 -7.44 7.03
CA SER A 139 20.13 -7.86 6.85
C SER A 139 20.27 -9.11 5.99
N ASP A 140 19.26 -9.98 5.97
CA ASP A 140 19.24 -11.18 5.12
C ASP A 140 18.83 -10.85 3.67
N THR A 141 18.21 -9.69 3.44
CA THR A 141 17.83 -9.27 2.09
C THR A 141 19.02 -8.78 1.26
N ASN A 142 19.00 -9.09 -0.04
CA ASN A 142 20.00 -8.62 -1.00
C ASN A 142 19.87 -7.12 -1.38
N VAL A 143 19.27 -6.26 -0.56
CA VAL A 143 19.04 -4.84 -0.90
C VAL A 143 20.35 -4.06 -1.00
N CYS A 144 21.24 -4.19 -0.01
CA CYS A 144 22.52 -3.50 0.01
C CYS A 144 23.57 -4.13 -0.92
N PRO A 145 23.71 -5.47 -1.00
CA PRO A 145 24.57 -6.10 -2.00
C PRO A 145 24.24 -5.70 -3.45
N LYS A 146 22.94 -5.59 -3.79
CA LYS A 146 22.51 -5.13 -5.13
C LYS A 146 22.92 -3.69 -5.43
N LEU A 147 23.00 -2.83 -4.40
CA LEU A 147 23.42 -1.44 -4.58
C LEU A 147 24.88 -1.36 -5.07
N THR A 148 25.77 -2.17 -4.49
CA THR A 148 27.18 -2.26 -4.89
C THR A 148 27.34 -2.82 -6.30
N GLN A 149 26.47 -3.76 -6.70
CA GLN A 149 26.46 -4.28 -8.08
C GLN A 149 25.96 -3.26 -9.10
N GLN A 150 25.00 -2.42 -8.72
CA GLN A 150 24.36 -1.45 -9.61
C GLN A 150 25.19 -0.19 -9.82
N PHE A 151 25.98 0.22 -8.83
CA PHE A 151 26.78 1.45 -8.88
C PHE A 151 28.26 1.14 -8.64
N ILE A 152 29.04 1.17 -9.72
CA ILE A 152 30.48 0.89 -9.69
C ILE A 152 31.27 2.17 -9.41
N ASN A 153 30.83 3.30 -9.97
CA ASN A 153 31.54 4.58 -9.89
C ASN A 153 30.88 5.57 -8.92
N ALA A 154 31.70 6.41 -8.28
CA ALA A 154 31.25 7.47 -7.36
C ALA A 154 30.31 8.46 -8.05
N ASP A 155 30.64 8.91 -9.27
CA ASP A 155 29.81 9.86 -10.02
C ASP A 155 28.42 9.30 -10.34
N GLN A 156 28.36 8.01 -10.72
CA GLN A 156 27.10 7.33 -10.96
C GLN A 156 26.27 7.21 -9.68
N PHE A 157 26.92 6.91 -8.56
CA PHE A 157 26.25 6.81 -7.27
C PHE A 157 25.70 8.17 -6.80
N PHE A 158 26.50 9.24 -6.88
CA PHE A 158 26.11 10.56 -6.40
C PHE A 158 25.14 11.29 -7.33
N ALA A 159 25.22 11.08 -8.65
CA ALA A 159 24.29 11.68 -9.60
C ALA A 159 22.96 10.91 -9.73
N SER A 160 22.89 9.68 -9.22
CA SER A 160 21.71 8.83 -9.37
C SER A 160 20.54 9.30 -8.51
N SER A 161 19.39 9.45 -9.16
CA SER A 161 18.08 9.61 -8.53
C SER A 161 17.33 8.28 -8.33
N SER A 162 17.91 7.16 -8.77
CA SER A 162 17.25 5.84 -8.71
C SER A 162 17.49 5.08 -7.40
N ILE A 163 18.33 5.62 -6.50
CA ILE A 163 18.58 5.06 -5.18
C ILE A 163 17.26 5.05 -4.38
N THR A 164 16.90 3.86 -3.87
CA THR A 164 15.67 3.71 -3.09
C THR A 164 15.83 4.30 -1.68
N PRO A 165 14.73 4.70 -1.02
CA PRO A 165 14.78 5.19 0.36
C PRO A 165 15.46 4.21 1.32
N LEU A 166 15.21 2.90 1.12
CA LEU A 166 15.81 1.85 1.91
C LEU A 166 17.33 1.74 1.67
N GLN A 167 17.77 1.87 0.42
CA GLN A 167 19.19 1.88 0.08
C GLN A 167 19.92 3.09 0.67
N SER A 168 19.33 4.29 0.57
CA SER A 168 19.96 5.51 1.12
C SER A 168 19.99 5.55 2.64
N GLY A 169 19.04 4.88 3.31
CA GLY A 169 18.95 4.84 4.76
C GLY A 169 19.73 3.70 5.44
N CYS A 170 19.80 2.51 4.84
CA CYS A 170 20.38 1.32 5.47
C CYS A 170 21.78 0.96 4.96
N CYS A 171 22.08 1.26 3.69
CA CYS A 171 23.27 0.75 3.01
C CYS A 171 24.44 1.75 3.00
N LYS A 172 24.23 2.99 3.46
CA LYS A 172 25.27 4.01 3.57
C LYS A 172 25.10 4.80 4.88
N PRO A 173 26.15 5.45 5.41
CA PRO A 173 26.02 6.35 6.53
C PRO A 173 25.32 7.65 6.14
N PRO A 174 24.77 8.41 7.11
CA PRO A 174 24.26 9.76 6.87
C PRO A 174 25.33 10.67 6.28
N ASN A 175 24.96 11.50 5.30
CA ASN A 175 25.89 12.44 4.69
C ASN A 175 26.47 13.45 5.69
N ALA A 176 25.72 13.79 6.74
CA ALA A 176 26.14 14.71 7.80
C ALA A 176 27.38 14.23 8.58
N CYS A 177 27.62 12.92 8.63
CA CYS A 177 28.77 12.33 9.31
C CYS A 177 30.11 12.61 8.60
N GLY A 178 30.04 12.95 7.30
CA GLY A 178 31.21 13.30 6.49
C GLY A 178 32.24 12.17 6.34
N TYR A 179 31.77 10.94 6.11
CA TYR A 179 32.65 9.83 5.73
C TYR A 179 33.15 9.98 4.28
N ASN A 180 34.36 9.48 4.04
CA ASN A 180 34.93 9.35 2.70
C ASN A 180 34.37 8.12 2.00
N PHE A 181 33.94 8.31 0.75
CA PHE A 181 33.39 7.25 -0.10
C PHE A 181 34.50 6.36 -0.63
N VAL A 182 34.34 5.04 -0.47
CA VAL A 182 35.18 4.04 -1.14
C VAL A 182 34.34 3.24 -2.13
N ASN A 183 33.22 2.69 -1.66
CA ASN A 183 32.21 2.05 -2.49
C ASN A 183 30.82 2.28 -1.85
N PRO A 184 29.70 1.88 -2.49
CA PRO A 184 28.36 2.18 -1.99
C PRO A 184 28.07 1.74 -0.55
N THR A 185 28.68 0.64 -0.07
CA THR A 185 28.50 0.10 1.29
C THR A 185 29.75 0.19 2.19
N LEU A 186 30.81 0.86 1.73
CA LEU A 186 32.08 0.99 2.45
C LEU A 186 32.51 2.46 2.52
N TRP A 187 32.61 2.95 3.75
CA TRP A 187 32.85 4.36 4.04
C TRP A 187 33.87 4.48 5.17
N LEU A 188 34.86 5.37 5.02
CA LEU A 188 36.00 5.48 5.93
C LEU A 188 36.16 6.90 6.48
N ASN A 189 36.81 7.01 7.63
CA ASN A 189 37.30 8.26 8.23
C ASN A 189 36.21 9.36 8.33
N PRO A 190 35.29 9.28 9.31
CA PRO A 190 34.28 10.32 9.50
C PRO A 190 34.93 11.63 9.93
N THR A 191 34.52 12.73 9.30
CA THR A 191 34.97 14.08 9.65
C THR A 191 34.09 14.74 10.72
N ASN A 192 32.83 14.29 10.86
CA ASN A 192 31.89 14.87 11.80
C ASN A 192 31.03 13.81 12.50
N MET A 193 31.63 13.05 13.41
CA MET A 193 30.91 12.01 14.16
C MET A 193 29.78 12.54 15.05
N ALA A 194 29.88 13.79 15.52
CA ALA A 194 28.87 14.39 16.41
C ALA A 194 27.64 14.94 15.67
N ALA A 195 27.61 14.89 14.33
CA ALA A 195 26.52 15.44 13.54
C ALA A 195 25.18 14.71 13.71
N ASP A 196 25.24 13.39 13.90
CA ASP A 196 24.08 12.51 14.06
C ASP A 196 24.44 11.32 14.94
N ALA A 197 23.50 10.85 15.76
CA ALA A 197 23.70 9.65 16.57
C ALA A 197 23.96 8.40 15.70
N ASP A 198 23.40 8.37 14.48
CA ASP A 198 23.60 7.29 13.51
C ASP A 198 25.05 7.19 13.03
N CYS A 199 25.85 8.26 13.13
CA CYS A 199 27.27 8.24 12.77
C CYS A 199 28.06 7.24 13.62
N TYR A 200 27.69 7.09 14.90
CA TYR A 200 28.34 6.13 15.81
C TYR A 200 27.82 4.69 15.61
N LEU A 201 26.64 4.53 15.02
CA LEU A 201 26.00 3.24 14.79
C LEU A 201 26.37 2.60 13.45
N TRP A 202 26.95 3.38 12.53
CA TRP A 202 27.39 2.87 11.23
C TRP A 202 28.51 1.82 11.37
N SER A 203 28.37 0.70 10.66
CA SER A 203 29.39 -0.34 10.54
C SER A 203 29.67 -0.67 9.08
N ASN A 204 30.92 -0.99 8.75
CA ASN A 204 31.31 -1.48 7.42
C ASN A 204 31.14 -3.00 7.25
N ASP A 205 30.75 -3.71 8.33
CA ASP A 205 30.35 -5.10 8.26
C ASP A 205 29.04 -5.22 7.48
N GLN A 206 29.06 -6.03 6.40
CA GLN A 206 27.92 -6.20 5.50
C GLN A 206 26.70 -6.83 6.20
N SER A 207 26.89 -7.52 7.33
CA SER A 207 25.80 -8.08 8.13
C SER A 207 25.15 -7.06 9.07
N GLN A 208 25.82 -5.93 9.34
CA GLN A 208 25.36 -4.93 10.31
C GLN A 208 24.98 -3.59 9.69
N LEU A 209 25.81 -3.06 8.79
CA LEU A 209 25.63 -1.78 8.07
C LEU A 209 24.99 -0.70 8.97
N CYS A 210 23.98 0.02 8.47
CA CYS A 210 23.17 0.92 9.29
C CYS A 210 21.82 0.32 9.68
N TYR A 211 21.67 -1.02 9.75
CA TYR A 211 20.36 -1.64 10.01
C TYR A 211 19.74 -1.26 11.37
N ASN A 212 20.56 -0.80 12.32
CA ASN A 212 20.08 -0.31 13.62
C ASN A 212 19.89 1.22 13.69
N CYS A 213 20.21 1.94 12.61
CA CYS A 213 20.16 3.40 12.55
C CYS A 213 18.74 3.93 12.40
N ASN A 214 18.53 5.16 12.85
CA ASN A 214 17.33 5.95 12.63
C ASN A 214 17.13 6.27 11.14
N SER A 215 18.21 6.42 10.39
CA SER A 215 18.23 6.60 8.93
C SER A 215 17.70 5.37 8.20
N CYS A 216 18.03 4.15 8.65
CA CYS A 216 17.50 2.92 8.05
C CYS A 216 16.02 2.74 8.33
N LYS A 217 15.60 3.03 9.56
CA LYS A 217 14.19 3.08 9.95
C LYS A 217 13.40 4.08 9.08
N ALA A 218 13.93 5.28 8.90
CA ALA A 218 13.35 6.30 8.02
C ALA A 218 13.31 5.85 6.56
N GLY A 219 14.36 5.18 6.08
CA GLY A 219 14.44 4.60 4.75
C GLY A 219 13.39 3.52 4.50
N LEU A 220 13.16 2.64 5.49
CA LEU A 220 12.08 1.65 5.43
C LEU A 220 10.71 2.33 5.34
N LEU A 221 10.44 3.32 6.21
CA LEU A 221 9.18 4.08 6.17
C LEU A 221 8.97 4.78 4.82
N GLY A 222 10.04 5.34 4.24
CA GLY A 222 10.01 5.95 2.91
C GLY A 222 9.68 4.96 1.81
N ASN A 223 10.26 3.74 1.87
CA ASN A 223 10.01 2.70 0.87
C ASN A 223 8.58 2.15 0.98
N LEU A 224 8.13 1.82 2.21
CA LEU A 224 6.76 1.38 2.50
C LEU A 224 5.75 2.40 1.98
N ARG A 225 5.92 3.68 2.33
CA ARG A 225 5.07 4.77 1.86
C ARG A 225 4.97 4.81 0.33
N LYS A 226 6.11 4.67 -0.37
CA LYS A 226 6.15 4.72 -1.84
C LYS A 226 5.33 3.58 -2.44
N ASP A 227 5.47 2.37 -1.93
CA ASP A 227 4.73 1.21 -2.42
C ASP A 227 3.25 1.23 -2.00
N TRP A 228 2.94 1.74 -0.81
CA TRP A 228 1.55 1.96 -0.37
C TRP A 228 0.84 2.98 -1.23
N ARG A 229 1.52 4.05 -1.66
CA ARG A 229 0.92 5.03 -2.58
C ARG A 229 0.60 4.44 -3.96
N LYS A 230 1.45 3.54 -4.46
CA LYS A 230 1.16 2.81 -5.72
C LYS A 230 -0.05 1.90 -5.57
N ALA A 231 -0.13 1.14 -4.46
CA ALA A 231 -1.29 0.31 -4.17
C ALA A 231 -2.56 1.16 -3.98
N ASN A 232 -2.46 2.30 -3.28
CA ASN A 232 -3.58 3.21 -3.05
C ASN A 232 -4.10 3.85 -4.35
N LEU A 233 -3.23 4.08 -5.34
CA LEU A 233 -3.65 4.53 -6.66
C LEU A 233 -4.53 3.49 -7.37
N ILE A 234 -4.14 2.22 -7.31
CA ILE A 234 -4.96 1.10 -7.82
C ILE A 234 -6.29 1.06 -7.06
N LEU A 235 -6.24 1.18 -5.73
CA LEU A 235 -7.42 1.17 -4.87
C LEU A 235 -8.41 2.29 -5.23
N ILE A 236 -7.92 3.52 -5.45
CA ILE A 236 -8.75 4.66 -5.88
C ILE A 236 -9.50 4.32 -7.17
N ILE A 237 -8.81 3.81 -8.19
CA ILE A 237 -9.42 3.45 -9.46
C ILE A 237 -10.52 2.39 -9.24
N THR A 238 -10.24 1.36 -8.45
CA THR A 238 -11.22 0.30 -8.18
C THR A 238 -12.44 0.80 -7.42
N VAL A 239 -12.28 1.67 -6.42
CA VAL A 239 -13.39 2.25 -5.65
C VAL A 239 -14.28 3.11 -6.53
N VAL A 240 -13.71 3.90 -7.44
CA VAL A 240 -14.49 4.70 -8.40
C VAL A 240 -15.37 3.79 -9.26
N ILE A 241 -14.82 2.70 -9.80
CA ILE A 241 -15.59 1.74 -10.60
C ILE A 241 -16.69 1.09 -9.76
N LEU A 242 -16.40 0.66 -8.52
CA LEU A 242 -17.38 0.06 -7.63
C LEU A 242 -18.52 1.02 -7.28
N ILE A 243 -18.25 2.31 -7.07
CA ILE A 243 -19.27 3.33 -6.84
C ILE A 243 -20.17 3.47 -8.08
N TRP A 244 -19.59 3.52 -9.28
CA TRP A 244 -20.35 3.59 -10.52
C TRP A 244 -21.28 2.36 -10.69
N VAL A 245 -20.75 1.15 -10.49
CA VAL A 245 -21.52 -0.10 -10.53
C VAL A 245 -22.64 -0.09 -9.48
N TYR A 246 -22.35 0.38 -8.26
CA TYR A 246 -23.32 0.48 -7.18
C TYR A 246 -24.48 1.44 -7.49
N VAL A 247 -24.18 2.60 -8.08
CA VAL A 247 -25.21 3.58 -8.49
C VAL A 247 -26.14 2.99 -9.55
N ILE A 248 -25.60 2.27 -10.54
CA ILE A 248 -26.39 1.59 -11.58
C ILE A 248 -27.23 0.46 -10.97
N ALA A 249 -26.67 -0.32 -10.03
CA ALA A 249 -27.41 -1.37 -9.34
C ALA A 249 -28.57 -0.78 -8.51
N CYS A 250 -28.36 0.35 -7.82
CA CYS A 250 -29.39 1.04 -7.07
C CYS A 250 -30.49 1.62 -7.97
N SER A 251 -30.14 2.19 -9.12
CA SER A 251 -31.13 2.73 -10.06
C SER A 251 -31.96 1.61 -10.70
N ALA A 252 -31.34 0.49 -11.06
CA ALA A 252 -32.05 -0.70 -11.54
C ALA A 252 -33.01 -1.26 -10.49
N PHE A 253 -32.58 -1.33 -9.22
CA PHE A 253 -33.43 -1.78 -8.10
C PHE A 253 -34.63 -0.86 -7.88
N ARG A 254 -34.42 0.46 -7.86
CA ARG A 254 -35.50 1.45 -7.71
C ARG A 254 -36.51 1.36 -8.85
N ASN A 255 -36.05 1.19 -10.08
CA ASN A 255 -36.94 1.05 -11.23
C ASN A 255 -37.82 -0.21 -11.11
N ALA A 256 -37.25 -1.36 -10.74
CA ALA A 256 -38.01 -2.59 -10.55
C ALA A 256 -39.08 -2.44 -9.45
N GLN A 257 -38.72 -1.83 -8.30
CA GLN A 257 -39.68 -1.59 -7.22
C GLN A 257 -40.82 -0.66 -7.64
N THR A 258 -40.52 0.35 -8.47
CA THR A 258 -41.50 1.29 -8.99
C THR A 258 -42.47 0.60 -9.96
N GLU A 259 -41.96 -0.27 -10.84
CA GLU A 259 -42.80 -1.07 -11.74
C GLU A 259 -43.74 -2.03 -10.98
N ASP A 260 -43.25 -2.68 -9.92
CA ASP A 260 -44.09 -3.56 -9.09
C ASP A 260 -45.18 -2.79 -8.33
N LEU A 261 -44.89 -1.59 -7.85
CA LEU A 261 -45.88 -0.67 -7.25
C LEU A 261 -46.95 -0.26 -8.27
N PHE A 262 -46.55 0.13 -9.48
CA PHE A 262 -47.50 0.46 -10.55
C PHE A 262 -48.35 -0.76 -10.98
N ARG A 263 -47.77 -1.96 -11.03
CA ARG A 263 -48.52 -3.19 -11.34
C ARG A 263 -49.56 -3.49 -10.27
N LYS A 264 -49.21 -3.38 -8.98
CA LYS A 264 -50.15 -3.54 -7.86
C LYS A 264 -51.26 -2.49 -7.91
N TYR A 265 -50.93 -1.23 -8.17
CA TYR A 265 -51.92 -0.15 -8.33
C TYR A 265 -52.89 -0.42 -9.49
N LYS A 266 -52.40 -0.95 -10.61
CA LYS A 266 -53.23 -1.30 -11.78
C LYS A 266 -54.10 -2.54 -11.55
N GLN A 267 -53.71 -3.43 -10.63
CA GLN A 267 -54.48 -4.63 -10.27
C GLN A 267 -55.50 -4.40 -9.15
N GLY A 268 -55.43 -3.26 -8.44
CA GLY A 268 -56.37 -2.88 -7.38
C GLY A 268 -57.36 -1.80 -7.80
N TRP A 269 -58.26 -2.12 -8.74
CA TRP A 269 -59.57 -1.49 -8.99
C TRP A 269 -60.47 -2.50 -9.75
N VAL A 270 -60.67 -3.68 -9.15
CA VAL A 270 -61.77 -4.61 -9.46
C VAL A 270 -62.34 -5.09 -8.13
#